data_AF-A0A6A6HPV5-F1
#
_entry.id   AF-A0A6A6HPV5-F1
#
_cell.length_a   1.000
_cell.length_b   1.000
_cell.length_c   1.000
_cell.angle_alpha   90.00
_cell.angle_beta   90.00
_cell.angle_gamma   90.00
#
_symmetry.space_group_name_H-M   'P 1'
#
loop_
_entity.id
_entity.type
_entity.pdbx_description
1 polymer ?
#
loop_
_entity_poly.entity_id
_entity_poly.type
_entity_poly.pdbx_seq_one_letter_code
_entity_poly.pdbx_strand_id
1 'polypeptide(L)'
;KYVALDCEMVGVGSTPDADSVLARVSVVNYHGTILYDTYVLPSDGVKVTDYRTAISGIQPEHLKPKRTESLVNLKNQPLASLYSVQSTLDALLKDRILIGHALKNDLSALLLSHPHALIRDTSRYAPFRALAGGRTPSLRKLAKQVLGREIQTGEHSSVEDAQAAMDLFKHVRGEWE
;
A
#
# COMPACT_ATOMS: atom_id res chain seq x y z
N LYS A 1 -2.26 -6.93 -17.09
CA LYS A 1 -3.44 -7.60 -16.50
C LYS A 1 -3.45 -7.51 -14.97
N TYR A 2 -2.43 -7.98 -14.28
CA TYR A 2 -2.37 -7.99 -12.81
C TYR A 2 -1.45 -6.88 -12.29
N VAL A 3 -1.86 -6.23 -11.19
CA VAL A 3 -1.07 -5.24 -10.45
C VAL A 3 -1.30 -5.45 -8.96
N ALA A 4 -0.29 -5.22 -8.13
CA ALA A 4 -0.45 -5.17 -6.68
C ALA A 4 -0.20 -3.77 -6.14
N LEU A 5 -0.94 -3.41 -5.10
CA LEU A 5 -0.90 -2.09 -4.47
C LEU A 5 -0.79 -2.26 -2.96
N ASP A 6 -0.02 -1.36 -2.35
CA ASP A 6 0.05 -1.20 -0.90
C ASP A 6 0.35 0.28 -0.56
N CYS A 7 -0.15 0.74 0.59
CA CYS A 7 -0.02 2.11 1.07
C CYS A 7 0.58 2.17 2.48
N GLU A 8 1.37 3.21 2.72
CA GLU A 8 1.73 3.64 4.08
C GLU A 8 0.90 4.85 4.47
N MET A 9 0.44 4.86 5.73
CA MET A 9 -0.40 5.92 6.28
C MET A 9 0.21 6.51 7.55
N VAL A 10 -0.07 7.81 7.78
CA VAL A 10 0.32 8.55 8.98
C VAL A 10 -0.91 9.03 9.74
N GLY A 11 -0.78 9.17 11.06
CA GLY A 11 -1.83 9.66 11.95
C GLY A 11 -2.01 11.17 11.87
N VAL A 12 -3.27 11.61 11.91
CA VAL A 12 -3.65 13.03 11.85
C VAL A 12 -4.66 13.38 12.94
N GLY A 13 -4.85 14.67 13.18
CA GLY A 13 -5.88 15.16 14.11
C GLY A 13 -5.60 14.83 15.57
N SER A 14 -6.64 14.94 16.39
CA SER A 14 -6.59 14.74 17.86
C SER A 14 -6.60 13.27 18.27
N THR A 15 -7.01 12.38 17.36
CA THR A 15 -7.10 10.93 17.55
C THR A 15 -6.23 10.20 16.53
N PRO A 16 -4.89 10.38 16.57
CA PRO A 16 -3.98 9.90 15.54
C PRO A 16 -3.95 8.39 15.37
N ASP A 17 -4.44 7.59 16.33
CA ASP A 17 -4.56 6.13 16.19
C ASP A 17 -5.76 5.71 15.32
N ALA A 18 -6.79 6.55 15.25
CA ALA A 18 -8.03 6.28 14.51
C ALA A 18 -8.05 7.01 13.16
N ASP A 19 -7.50 8.22 13.10
CA ASP A 19 -7.55 9.07 11.92
C ASP A 19 -6.22 9.00 11.17
N SER A 20 -6.26 8.51 9.94
CA SER A 20 -5.07 8.29 9.11
C SER A 20 -5.23 8.90 7.73
N VAL A 21 -4.13 9.40 7.17
CA VAL A 21 -4.05 9.82 5.76
C VAL A 21 -2.90 9.13 5.05
N LEU A 22 -3.04 9.02 3.73
CA LEU A 22 -2.02 8.45 2.85
C LEU A 22 -0.71 9.24 2.93
N ALA A 23 0.41 8.54 3.02
CA ALA A 23 1.75 9.12 3.03
C ALA A 23 2.68 8.54 1.96
N ARG A 24 2.46 7.29 1.53
CA ARG A 24 3.17 6.68 0.40
C ARG A 24 2.27 5.63 -0.25
N VAL A 25 2.36 5.50 -1.57
CA VAL A 25 1.71 4.41 -2.30
C VAL A 25 2.71 3.75 -3.23
N SER A 26 2.66 2.42 -3.29
CA SER A 26 3.46 1.61 -4.19
C SER A 26 2.58 0.70 -5.03
N VAL A 27 2.86 0.62 -6.32
CA VAL A 27 2.20 -0.29 -7.27
C VAL A 27 3.26 -1.09 -8.01
N VAL A 28 3.10 -2.40 -8.05
CA VAL A 28 3.99 -3.31 -8.78
C VAL A 28 3.22 -4.12 -9.82
N ASN A 29 3.92 -4.54 -10.88
CA ASN A 29 3.37 -5.45 -11.88
C ASN A 29 3.41 -6.92 -11.38
N TYR A 30 2.94 -7.84 -12.22
CA TYR A 30 2.95 -9.28 -11.93
C TYR A 30 4.33 -9.88 -11.60
N HIS A 31 5.41 -9.27 -12.10
CA HIS A 31 6.78 -9.71 -11.86
C HIS A 31 7.42 -9.02 -10.65
N GLY A 32 6.67 -8.18 -9.93
CA GLY A 32 7.17 -7.40 -8.81
C GLY A 32 7.94 -6.14 -9.21
N THR A 33 7.98 -5.78 -10.50
CA THR A 33 8.60 -4.53 -10.95
C THR A 33 7.73 -3.35 -10.53
N ILE A 34 8.36 -2.32 -9.95
CA ILE A 34 7.70 -1.08 -9.55
C ILE A 34 7.16 -0.37 -10.80
N LEU A 35 5.85 -0.11 -10.80
CA LEU A 35 5.15 0.72 -11.80
C LEU A 35 4.94 2.14 -11.30
N TYR A 36 4.74 2.29 -9.99
CA TYR A 36 4.54 3.58 -9.33
C TYR A 36 4.99 3.47 -7.88
N ASP A 37 5.76 4.46 -7.40
CA ASP A 37 6.17 4.57 -5.99
C ASP A 37 6.38 6.06 -5.70
N THR A 38 5.54 6.63 -4.84
CA THR A 38 5.62 8.06 -4.51
C THR A 38 5.13 8.32 -3.09
N TYR A 39 5.71 9.36 -2.48
CA TYR A 39 5.17 9.96 -1.28
C TYR A 39 4.02 10.90 -1.60
N VAL A 40 3.10 11.05 -0.67
CA VAL A 40 1.87 11.82 -0.85
C VAL A 40 1.80 12.95 0.17
N LEU A 41 1.66 14.18 -0.33
CA LEU A 41 1.42 15.34 0.52
C LEU A 41 0.04 15.23 1.19
N PRO A 42 -0.03 15.41 2.52
CA PRO A 42 -1.31 15.66 3.19
C PRO A 42 -2.02 16.86 2.54
N SER A 43 -3.34 16.80 2.46
CA SER A 43 -4.15 17.92 1.95
C SER A 43 -3.97 19.18 2.78
N ASP A 44 -4.23 20.35 2.18
CA ASP A 44 -4.11 21.63 2.85
C ASP A 44 -4.88 21.67 4.18
N GLY A 45 -4.22 22.18 5.23
CA GLY A 45 -4.77 22.24 6.58
C GLY A 45 -4.71 20.93 7.37
N VAL A 46 -4.36 19.80 6.75
CA VAL A 46 -4.16 18.52 7.45
C VAL A 46 -2.78 18.49 8.09
N LYS A 47 -2.73 18.47 9.42
CA LYS A 47 -1.49 18.33 10.18
C LYS A 47 -1.26 16.88 10.58
N VAL A 48 -0.13 16.33 10.15
CA VAL A 48 0.38 15.05 10.65
C VAL A 48 0.77 15.21 12.12
N THR A 49 0.17 14.41 12.98
CA THR A 49 0.39 14.41 14.43
C THR A 49 1.18 13.18 14.89
N ASP A 50 1.15 12.09 14.12
CA ASP A 50 1.99 10.91 14.33
C ASP A 50 2.42 10.30 12.99
N TYR A 51 3.73 10.18 12.77
CA TYR A 51 4.27 9.55 11.56
C TYR A 51 4.27 8.03 11.62
N ARG A 52 4.17 7.44 12.83
CA ARG A 52 4.26 6.00 13.05
C ARG A 52 5.52 5.39 12.45
N THR A 53 6.63 6.13 12.45
CA THR A 53 7.85 5.81 11.68
C THR A 53 8.36 4.39 11.92
N ALA A 54 8.31 3.90 13.16
CA ALA A 54 8.72 2.54 13.51
C ALA A 54 7.92 1.44 12.79
N ILE A 55 6.72 1.77 12.30
CA ILE A 55 5.85 0.89 11.52
C ILE A 55 5.89 1.32 10.05
N SER A 56 5.52 2.56 9.73
CA SER A 56 5.30 3.03 8.34
C SER A 56 6.57 3.36 7.55
N GLY A 57 7.71 3.51 8.22
CA GLY A 57 8.95 4.06 7.64
C GLY A 57 8.86 5.52 7.19
N ILE A 58 7.74 6.20 7.44
CA ILE A 58 7.56 7.60 7.03
C ILE A 58 8.22 8.53 8.04
N GLN A 59 9.00 9.48 7.53
CA GLN A 59 9.67 10.52 8.29
C GLN A 59 9.18 11.91 7.84
N PRO A 60 9.28 12.96 8.67
CA PRO A 60 8.88 14.31 8.30
C PRO A 60 9.50 14.82 6.99
N GLU A 61 10.73 14.42 6.70
CA GLU A 61 11.46 14.80 5.48
C GLU A 61 10.83 14.21 4.22
N HIS A 62 10.12 13.09 4.35
CA HIS A 62 9.43 12.45 3.24
C HIS A 62 8.20 13.22 2.76
N LEU A 63 7.56 13.98 3.66
CA LEU A 63 6.31 14.72 3.39
C LEU A 63 6.53 16.23 3.27
N LYS A 64 7.79 16.68 3.23
CA LYS A 64 8.14 18.10 3.05
C LYS A 64 8.65 18.34 1.64
N PRO A 65 8.02 19.23 0.87
CA PRO A 65 8.47 19.54 -0.48
C PRO A 65 9.78 20.32 -0.44
N LYS A 66 10.67 20.01 -1.36
CA LYS A 66 11.85 20.80 -1.65
C LYS A 66 11.47 21.95 -2.61
N ARG A 67 12.09 23.12 -2.45
CA ARG A 67 11.92 24.24 -3.40
C ARG A 67 12.77 23.99 -4.64
N THR A 68 12.26 23.16 -5.55
CA THR A 68 12.89 22.80 -6.83
C THR A 68 11.85 22.84 -7.96
N GLU A 69 12.29 22.77 -9.21
CA GLU A 69 11.38 22.71 -10.38
C GLU A 69 10.49 21.46 -10.36
N SER A 70 11.05 20.32 -9.94
CA SER A 70 10.30 19.08 -9.73
C SER A 70 9.75 19.00 -8.30
N LEU A 71 8.53 18.47 -8.16
CA LEU A 71 7.94 18.18 -6.85
C LEU A 71 8.58 16.91 -6.26
N VAL A 72 9.60 17.13 -5.42
CA VAL A 72 10.30 16.08 -4.68
C VAL A 72 10.34 16.42 -3.20
N ASN A 73 10.51 15.40 -2.37
CA ASN A 73 10.66 15.60 -0.93
C ASN A 73 12.10 16.03 -0.55
N LEU A 74 12.37 16.27 0.73
CA LEU A 74 13.69 16.69 1.20
C LEU A 74 14.78 15.61 1.01
N LYS A 75 14.39 14.36 0.72
CA LYS A 75 15.30 13.26 0.36
C LYS A 75 15.44 13.05 -1.15
N ASN A 76 14.95 13.99 -1.97
CA ASN A 76 14.93 13.93 -3.44
C ASN A 76 14.14 12.74 -4.01
N GLN A 77 13.11 12.26 -3.29
CA GLN A 77 12.21 11.22 -3.78
C GLN A 77 10.92 11.83 -4.36
N PRO A 78 10.23 11.15 -5.29
CA PRO A 78 8.99 11.63 -5.89
C PRO A 78 7.93 11.94 -4.83
N LEU A 79 7.35 13.14 -4.93
CA LEU A 79 6.31 13.62 -4.04
C LEU A 79 5.14 14.13 -4.90
N ALA A 80 3.92 13.78 -4.52
CA ALA A 80 2.73 14.15 -5.28
C ALA A 80 1.59 14.62 -4.37
N SER A 81 0.65 15.39 -4.93
CA SER A 81 -0.63 15.62 -4.27
C SER A 81 -1.50 14.37 -4.35
N LEU A 82 -2.44 14.20 -3.41
CA LEU A 82 -3.41 13.10 -3.46
C LEU A 82 -4.17 13.07 -4.80
N TYR A 83 -4.58 14.24 -5.31
CA TYR A 83 -5.28 14.35 -6.60
C TYR A 83 -4.44 13.81 -7.78
N SER A 84 -3.14 14.14 -7.82
CA SER A 84 -2.23 13.65 -8.86
C SER A 84 -2.03 12.13 -8.76
N VAL A 85 -1.95 11.59 -7.54
CA VAL A 85 -1.88 10.15 -7.30
C VAL A 85 -3.16 9.48 -7.80
N GLN A 86 -4.34 9.96 -7.41
CA GLN A 86 -5.63 9.42 -7.83
C GLN A 86 -5.75 9.37 -9.35
N SER A 87 -5.42 10.47 -10.04
CA SER A 87 -5.45 10.53 -11.51
C SER A 87 -4.52 9.50 -12.16
N THR A 88 -3.33 9.32 -11.58
CA THR A 88 -2.35 8.34 -12.07
C THR A 88 -2.84 6.91 -11.85
N LEU A 89 -3.38 6.63 -10.67
CA LEU A 89 -3.87 5.30 -10.30
C LEU A 89 -5.14 4.92 -11.05
N ASP A 90 -6.06 5.85 -11.30
CA ASP A 90 -7.25 5.60 -12.12
C ASP A 90 -6.86 5.03 -13.49
N ALA A 91 -5.87 5.63 -14.15
CA ALA A 91 -5.35 5.13 -15.42
C ALA A 91 -4.58 3.80 -15.26
N LEU A 92 -3.76 3.68 -14.21
CA LEU A 92 -2.90 2.52 -14.01
C LEU A 92 -3.69 1.25 -13.63
N LEU A 93 -4.77 1.41 -12.86
CA LEU A 93 -5.58 0.31 -12.32
C LEU A 93 -6.76 -0.07 -13.23
N LYS A 94 -7.15 0.80 -14.17
CA LYS A 94 -8.26 0.58 -15.09
C LYS A 94 -8.18 -0.78 -15.79
N ASP A 95 -9.28 -1.54 -15.70
CA ASP A 95 -9.46 -2.86 -16.30
C ASP A 95 -8.39 -3.89 -15.89
N ARG A 96 -7.73 -3.69 -14.74
CA ARG A 96 -6.74 -4.61 -14.17
C ARG A 96 -7.27 -5.34 -12.95
N ILE A 97 -6.75 -6.54 -12.73
CA ILE A 97 -6.95 -7.26 -11.48
C ILE A 97 -6.01 -6.66 -10.44
N LEU A 98 -6.59 -6.12 -9.37
CA LEU A 98 -5.90 -5.48 -8.26
C LEU A 98 -5.68 -6.49 -7.14
N ILE A 99 -4.43 -6.73 -6.82
CA ILE A 99 -3.98 -7.60 -5.74
C ILE A 99 -3.49 -6.75 -4.57
N GLY A 100 -3.68 -7.24 -3.36
CA GLY A 100 -3.14 -6.59 -2.17
C GLY A 100 -3.50 -7.36 -0.91
N HIS A 101 -3.33 -6.71 0.25
CA HIS A 101 -3.61 -7.30 1.54
C HIS A 101 -4.38 -6.30 2.40
N ALA A 102 -5.66 -6.59 2.67
CA ALA A 102 -6.59 -5.68 3.35
C ALA A 102 -6.85 -4.37 2.57
N LEU A 103 -6.97 -4.48 1.24
CA LEU A 103 -7.11 -3.39 0.27
C LEU A 103 -8.20 -2.36 0.56
N LYS A 104 -9.18 -2.71 1.41
CA LYS A 104 -10.19 -1.74 1.88
C LYS A 104 -9.53 -0.53 2.53
N ASN A 105 -8.47 -0.73 3.30
CA ASN A 105 -7.76 0.34 4.00
C ASN A 105 -7.05 1.26 3.00
N ASP A 106 -6.30 0.67 2.06
CA ASP A 106 -5.56 1.39 1.01
C ASP A 106 -6.50 2.20 0.12
N LEU A 107 -7.56 1.57 -0.39
CA LEU A 107 -8.54 2.22 -1.26
C LEU A 107 -9.28 3.34 -0.53
N SER A 108 -9.56 3.18 0.77
CA SER A 108 -10.16 4.24 1.58
C SER A 108 -9.19 5.42 1.76
N ALA A 109 -7.91 5.17 2.03
CA ALA A 109 -6.89 6.23 2.17
C ALA A 109 -6.63 6.96 0.85
N LEU A 110 -6.76 6.26 -0.28
CA LEU A 110 -6.68 6.80 -1.63
C LEU A 110 -7.96 7.51 -2.08
N LEU A 111 -9.08 7.34 -1.35
CA LEU A 111 -10.42 7.74 -1.75
C LEU A 111 -10.79 7.21 -3.16
N LEU A 112 -10.39 5.97 -3.44
CA LEU A 112 -10.64 5.27 -4.70
C LEU A 112 -11.55 4.06 -4.48
N SER A 113 -12.16 3.57 -5.56
CA SER A 113 -12.88 2.31 -5.58
C SER A 113 -12.38 1.45 -6.73
N HIS A 114 -12.48 0.13 -6.58
CA HIS A 114 -12.14 -0.82 -7.64
C HIS A 114 -13.24 -1.86 -7.79
N PRO A 115 -13.59 -2.32 -9.00
CA PRO A 115 -14.65 -3.30 -9.18
C PRO A 115 -14.38 -4.57 -8.37
N HIS A 116 -15.35 -5.01 -7.57
CA HIS A 116 -15.16 -6.15 -6.66
C HIS A 116 -14.72 -7.44 -7.38
N ALA A 117 -15.23 -7.67 -8.61
CA ALA A 117 -14.84 -8.82 -9.42
C ALA A 117 -13.35 -8.83 -9.81
N LEU A 118 -12.72 -7.66 -9.84
CA LEU A 118 -11.31 -7.46 -10.19
C LEU A 118 -10.40 -7.33 -8.95
N ILE A 119 -10.91 -7.54 -7.74
CA ILE A 119 -10.10 -7.50 -6.51
C ILE A 119 -9.67 -8.93 -6.13
N ARG A 120 -8.40 -9.09 -5.77
CA ARG A 120 -7.84 -10.28 -5.13
C ARG A 120 -7.13 -9.88 -3.83
N ASP A 121 -7.92 -9.80 -2.76
CA ASP A 121 -7.43 -9.44 -1.43
C ASP A 121 -6.97 -10.68 -0.67
N THR A 122 -5.67 -10.81 -0.47
CA THR A 122 -5.04 -11.96 0.19
C THR A 122 -5.45 -12.11 1.65
N SER A 123 -5.89 -11.04 2.32
CA SER A 123 -6.40 -11.10 3.70
C SER A 123 -7.79 -11.77 3.80
N ARG A 124 -8.51 -11.83 2.67
CA ARG A 124 -9.87 -12.36 2.57
C ARG A 124 -9.94 -13.74 1.92
N TYR A 125 -8.85 -14.21 1.30
CA TYR A 125 -8.81 -15.52 0.64
C TYR A 125 -9.02 -16.65 1.66
N ALA A 126 -10.04 -17.49 1.45
CA ALA A 126 -10.49 -18.46 2.45
C ALA A 126 -9.39 -19.45 2.89
N PRO A 127 -8.58 -20.03 1.97
CA PRO A 127 -7.43 -20.87 2.36
C PRO A 127 -6.42 -20.16 3.25
N PHE A 128 -6.11 -18.89 2.99
CA PHE A 128 -5.19 -18.11 3.84
C PHE A 128 -5.78 -17.80 5.22
N ARG A 129 -7.10 -17.55 5.30
CA ARG A 129 -7.79 -17.40 6.59
C ARG A 129 -7.79 -18.69 7.40
N ALA A 130 -7.88 -19.86 6.76
CA ALA A 130 -7.79 -21.14 7.44
C ALA A 130 -6.45 -21.32 8.17
N LEU A 131 -5.34 -20.85 7.58
CA LEU A 131 -4.01 -20.82 8.24
C LEU A 131 -3.96 -19.92 9.49
N ALA A 132 -4.93 -19.02 9.64
CA ALA A 132 -5.12 -18.16 10.82
C ALA A 132 -6.36 -18.52 11.65
N GLY A 133 -6.81 -19.77 11.60
CA GLY A 133 -7.94 -20.23 12.41
C GLY A 133 -9.25 -19.51 12.06
N GLY A 134 -9.42 -19.17 10.79
CA GLY A 134 -10.59 -18.44 10.27
C GLY A 134 -10.55 -16.92 10.47
N ARG A 135 -9.55 -16.38 11.20
CA ARG A 135 -9.34 -14.94 11.37
C ARG A 135 -8.61 -14.35 10.16
N THR A 136 -8.61 -13.02 10.05
CA THR A 136 -7.80 -12.31 9.05
C THR A 136 -6.31 -12.49 9.40
N PRO A 137 -5.50 -13.15 8.55
CA PRO A 137 -4.06 -13.29 8.78
C PRO A 137 -3.35 -11.95 8.54
N SER A 138 -2.19 -11.73 9.17
CA SER A 138 -1.30 -10.64 8.76
C SER A 138 -0.50 -11.04 7.52
N LEU A 139 -0.09 -10.06 6.72
CA LEU A 139 0.75 -10.27 5.55
C LEU A 139 2.07 -10.97 5.93
N ARG A 140 2.73 -10.51 7.00
CA ARG A 140 3.94 -11.15 7.56
C ARG A 140 3.74 -12.62 7.89
N LYS A 141 2.61 -13.00 8.48
CA LYS A 141 2.32 -14.40 8.79
C LYS A 141 2.19 -15.22 7.51
N LEU A 142 1.47 -14.71 6.51
CA LEU A 142 1.30 -15.40 5.23
C LEU A 142 2.62 -15.51 4.48
N ALA A 143 3.40 -14.43 4.38
CA ALA A 143 4.71 -14.43 3.74
C ALA A 143 5.63 -15.49 4.37
N LYS A 144 5.65 -15.59 5.70
CA LYS A 144 6.45 -16.59 6.39
C LYS A 144 5.96 -18.02 6.16
N GLN A 145 4.65 -18.26 6.28
CA GLN A 145 4.09 -19.63 6.22
C GLN A 145 3.94 -20.18 4.80
N VAL A 146 3.60 -19.33 3.83
CA VAL A 146 3.30 -19.73 2.45
C VAL A 146 4.51 -19.55 1.55
N LEU A 147 5.26 -18.45 1.71
CA LEU A 147 6.40 -18.13 0.84
C LEU A 147 7.76 -18.48 1.48
N GLY A 148 7.80 -18.82 2.78
CA GLY A 148 9.06 -19.02 3.51
C GLY A 148 9.89 -17.75 3.65
N ARG A 149 9.29 -16.57 3.49
CA ARG A 149 9.97 -15.27 3.46
C ARG A 149 9.68 -14.45 4.71
N GLU A 150 10.71 -13.92 5.33
CA GLU A 150 10.56 -12.89 6.38
C GLU A 150 10.49 -11.51 5.72
N ILE A 151 9.45 -10.76 6.06
CA ILE A 151 9.20 -9.37 5.63
C ILE A 151 8.87 -8.55 6.86
N GLN A 152 8.86 -7.21 6.75
CA GLN A 152 8.54 -6.31 7.87
C GLN A 152 9.44 -6.59 9.09
N THR A 153 10.75 -6.80 8.86
CA THR A 153 11.74 -7.06 9.91
C THR A 153 12.20 -5.78 10.62
N GLY A 154 11.80 -4.62 10.11
CA GLY A 154 11.94 -3.30 10.72
C GLY A 154 10.75 -2.42 10.32
N GLU A 155 11.04 -1.23 9.81
CA GLU A 155 10.03 -0.37 9.17
C GLU A 155 9.42 -1.08 7.95
N HIS A 156 8.13 -0.85 7.72
CA HIS A 156 7.43 -1.38 6.56
C HIS A 156 7.88 -0.66 5.29
N SER A 157 7.72 -1.37 4.18
CA SER A 157 7.94 -0.86 2.85
C SER A 157 6.77 -1.30 1.99
N SER A 158 5.88 -0.36 1.65
CA SER A 158 4.80 -0.63 0.70
C SER A 158 5.24 -1.32 -0.60
N VAL A 159 6.49 -1.16 -1.07
CA VAL A 159 7.01 -1.94 -2.20
C VAL A 159 7.16 -3.43 -1.83
N GLU A 160 7.78 -3.73 -0.69
CA GLU A 160 7.96 -5.12 -0.21
C GLU A 160 6.61 -5.78 0.04
N ASP A 161 5.66 -5.05 0.61
CA ASP A 161 4.34 -5.55 0.97
C ASP A 161 3.46 -5.77 -0.28
N ALA A 162 3.47 -4.85 -1.25
CA ALA A 162 2.83 -5.06 -2.55
C ALA A 162 3.42 -6.28 -3.30
N GLN A 163 4.75 -6.46 -3.25
CA GLN A 163 5.41 -7.64 -3.82
C GLN A 163 5.02 -8.92 -3.09
N ALA A 164 4.93 -8.90 -1.75
CA ALA A 164 4.49 -10.04 -0.95
C ALA A 164 3.06 -10.46 -1.29
N ALA A 165 2.14 -9.49 -1.41
CA ALA A 165 0.77 -9.77 -1.80
C ALA A 165 0.69 -10.36 -3.22
N MET A 166 1.48 -9.84 -4.17
CA MET A 166 1.58 -10.39 -5.53
C MET A 166 2.11 -11.82 -5.53
N ASP A 167 3.16 -12.11 -4.76
CA ASP A 167 3.76 -13.45 -4.68
C ASP A 167 2.81 -14.45 -4.01
N LEU A 168 2.09 -14.04 -2.97
CA LEU A 168 1.02 -14.84 -2.36
C LEU A 168 -0.06 -15.18 -3.38
N PHE A 169 -0.54 -14.19 -4.13
CA PHE A 169 -1.51 -14.42 -5.20
C PHE A 169 -0.97 -15.40 -6.25
N LYS A 170 0.27 -15.22 -6.72
CA LYS A 170 0.92 -16.11 -7.70
C LYS A 170 1.00 -17.55 -7.20
N HIS A 171 1.29 -17.75 -5.92
CA HIS A 171 1.40 -19.08 -5.32
C HIS A 171 0.10 -19.88 -5.39
N VAL A 172 -1.05 -19.20 -5.29
CA VAL A 172 -2.38 -19.84 -5.26
C VAL A 172 -3.24 -19.47 -6.48
N ARG A 173 -2.63 -18.92 -7.53
CA ARG A 173 -3.37 -18.36 -8.67
C ARG A 173 -4.18 -19.44 -9.39
N GLY A 174 -3.66 -20.66 -9.48
CA GLY A 174 -4.34 -21.77 -10.16
C GLY A 174 -5.63 -22.20 -9.46
N GLU A 175 -5.70 -22.07 -8.14
CA GLU A 175 -6.90 -22.38 -7.36
C GLU A 175 -7.85 -21.18 -7.20
N TRP A 176 -7.32 -19.95 -7.31
CA TRP A 176 -8.12 -18.73 -7.12
C TRP A 176 -8.82 -18.26 -8.41
N GLU A 177 -8.26 -18.55 -9.59
CA GLU A 177 -8.81 -18.13 -10.90
C GLU A 177 -9.47 -19.29 -11.65
#